data_AF-Q4TE80-F1
#
_entry.id   AF-Q4TE80-F1
#
_cell.length_a   1.000
_cell.length_b   1.000
_cell.length_c   1.000
_cell.angle_alpha   90.00
_cell.angle_beta   90.00
_cell.angle_gamma   90.00
#
_symmetry.space_group_name_H-M   'P 1'
#
loop_
_entity.id
_entity.type
_entity.pdbx_description
1 polymer ?
#
loop_
_entity_poly.entity_id
_entity_poly.type
_entity_poly.pdbx_seq_one_letter_code
_entity_poly.pdbx_strand_id
1 'polypeptide(L)' 'HLHNNRIKEIGDNCFAGLSNLETLDLNFNSLMVFPRAVQALPKLKEL' A
#
# COMPACT_ATOMS: atom_id res chain seq x y z
N HIS A 1 7.01 -5.24 0.60
CA HIS A 1 8.06 -4.23 0.43
C HIS A 1 8.00 -3.64 -0.96
N LEU A 2 7.56 -2.39 -1.07
CA LEU A 2 7.51 -1.59 -2.30
C LEU A 2 8.29 -0.29 -2.16
N HIS A 3 9.10 -0.17 -1.11
CA HIS A 3 9.89 1.01 -0.81
C HIS A 3 10.96 1.30 -1.88
N ASN A 4 11.46 2.54 -1.89
CA ASN A 4 12.50 3.02 -2.81
C ASN A 4 12.15 2.88 -4.29
N ASN A 5 10.89 3.09 -4.64
CA ASN A 5 10.43 3.12 -6.02
C ASN A 5 9.97 4.53 -6.43
N ARG A 6 9.47 4.65 -7.65
CA ARG A 6 8.92 5.91 -8.19
C ARG A 6 7.40 5.83 -8.36
N ILE A 7 6.73 5.10 -7.48
CA ILE A 7 5.28 4.92 -7.53
C ILE A 7 4.64 6.27 -7.20
N LYS A 8 3.80 6.77 -8.11
CA LYS A 8 3.08 8.04 -7.97
C LYS A 8 1.64 7.86 -7.53
N GLU A 9 1.07 6.72 -7.87
CA GLU A 9 -0.32 6.38 -7.65
C GLU A 9 -0.45 4.87 -7.42
N ILE A 10 -1.41 4.47 -6.57
CA ILE A 10 -1.80 3.09 -6.37
C ILE A 10 -3.31 3.04 -6.61
N GLY A 11 -3.74 2.20 -7.53
CA GLY A 11 -5.15 2.04 -7.84
C GLY A 11 -5.93 1.42 -6.67
N ASP A 12 -7.21 1.75 -6.56
CA ASP A 12 -8.04 1.46 -5.38
C ASP A 12 -8.13 -0.02 -4.99
N ASN A 13 -7.95 -0.95 -5.93
CA ASN A 13 -8.05 -2.40 -5.70
C ASN A 13 -6.70 -3.12 -5.77
N CYS A 14 -5.57 -2.40 -5.74
CA CYS A 14 -4.25 -2.99 -5.97
C CYS A 14 -3.84 -4.05 -4.93
N PHE A 15 -4.44 -3.98 -3.73
CA PHE A 15 -4.18 -4.93 -2.64
C PHE A 15 -5.38 -5.85 -2.34
N ALA A 16 -6.37 -5.91 -3.24
CA ALA A 16 -7.53 -6.78 -3.06
C ALA A 16 -7.10 -8.24 -2.94
N GLY A 17 -7.66 -8.96 -1.96
CA GLY A 17 -7.35 -10.37 -1.71
C GLY A 17 -6.14 -10.62 -0.80
N LEU A 18 -5.35 -9.60 -0.44
CA LEU A 18 -4.23 -9.72 0.49
C LEU A 18 -4.69 -9.68 1.97
N SER A 19 -5.66 -10.52 2.33
CA SER A 19 -6.35 -10.49 3.64
C SER A 19 -5.47 -10.80 4.85
N ASN A 20 -4.28 -11.36 4.65
CA ASN A 20 -3.31 -11.68 5.69
C ASN A 20 -2.08 -10.76 5.70
N LEU A 21 -2.05 -9.70 4.87
CA LEU A 21 -0.92 -8.78 4.86
C LEU A 21 -0.92 -7.94 6.14
N GLU A 22 0.19 -8.00 6.89
CA GLU A 22 0.35 -7.27 8.15
C GLU A 22 1.26 -6.05 8.04
N THR A 23 2.23 -6.08 7.11
CA THR A 23 3.19 -4.99 6.88
C THR A 23 3.22 -4.62 5.40
N LEU A 24 3.06 -3.33 5.10
CA LEU A 24 3.10 -2.80 3.74
C LEU A 24 4.03 -1.59 3.68
N ASP A 25 5.29 -1.81 3.35
CA ASP A 25 6.24 -0.70 3.25
C ASP A 25 6.16 0.01 1.89
N LEU A 26 5.70 1.27 1.91
CA LEU A 26 5.63 2.18 0.74
C LEU A 26 6.61 3.35 0.84
N ASN A 27 7.54 3.34 1.80
CA ASN A 27 8.45 4.45 2.05
C ASN A 27 9.33 4.77 0.83
N PHE A 28 9.80 6.02 0.75
CA PHE A 28 10.64 6.49 -0.36
C PHE A 28 10.02 6.23 -1.74
N ASN A 29 8.71 6.46 -1.87
CA ASN A 29 8.00 6.59 -3.14
C ASN A 29 7.64 8.07 -3.40
N SER A 30 6.97 8.32 -4.53
CA SER A 30 6.51 9.66 -4.93
C SER A 30 4.99 9.76 -4.93
N LEU A 31 4.34 9.09 -3.96
CA LEU A 31 2.89 9.05 -3.85
C LEU A 31 2.34 10.46 -3.67
N MET A 32 1.53 10.90 -4.62
CA MET A 32 0.89 12.22 -4.56
C MET A 32 -0.33 12.23 -3.62
N VAL A 33 -0.92 11.06 -3.41
CA VAL A 33 -2.12 10.86 -2.62
C VAL A 33 -1.94 9.62 -1.75
N PHE A 34 -2.50 9.66 -0.54
CA PHE A 34 -2.57 8.48 0.30
C PHE A 34 -3.46 7.41 -0.34
N PRO A 35 -2.97 6.17 -0.56
CA PRO A 35 -3.69 5.20 -1.37
C PRO A 35 -4.89 4.60 -0.62
N ARG A 36 -6.09 4.71 -1.20
CA ARG A 36 -7.30 4.12 -0.60
C ARG A 36 -7.26 2.61 -0.54
N ALA A 37 -6.46 1.99 -1.41
CA ALA A 37 -6.24 0.55 -1.45
C ALA A 37 -5.77 -0.06 -0.12
N VAL A 38 -5.15 0.72 0.77
CA VAL A 38 -4.73 0.23 2.10
C VAL A 38 -5.95 -0.19 2.95
N GLN A 39 -7.13 0.37 2.70
CA GLN A 39 -8.37 -0.01 3.39
C GLN A 39 -8.81 -1.45 3.10
N ALA A 40 -8.33 -2.05 2.01
CA ALA A 40 -8.60 -3.45 1.68
C ALA A 40 -7.80 -4.45 2.52
N LEU A 41 -6.94 -3.98 3.42
CA LEU A 41 -6.01 -4.78 4.22
C LEU A 41 -6.47 -4.86 5.68
N PRO A 42 -7.32 -5.83 6.06
CA PRO A 42 -7.96 -5.86 7.37
C PRO A 42 -7.01 -6.20 8.53
N LYS A 43 -5.83 -6.76 8.24
CA LYS A 43 -4.83 -7.15 9.24
C LYS A 43 -3.58 -6.27 9.24
N LEU A 44 -3.59 -5.15 8.51
CA LEU A 44 -2.44 -4.27 8.44
C LEU A 44 -2.16 -3.65 9.81
N LYS A 45 -0.92 -3.81 10.28
CA LYS A 45 -0.40 -3.27 11.53
C LYS A 45 0.65 -2.19 11.28
N GLU A 46 1.40 -2.32 10.19
CA GLU A 46 2.52 -1.45 9.85
C GLU A 46 2.46 -1.03 8.37
N LEU A 47 2.70 0.25 8.11
CA LEU A 47 2.67 0.89 6.78
C LEU A 47 3.95 1.73 6.58
#